data_AF-A0A838FJC7-F1
#
_entry.id   AF-A0A838FJC7-F1
#
_cell.length_a   1.000
_cell.length_b   1.000
_cell.length_c   1.000
_cell.angle_alpha   90.00
_cell.angle_beta   90.00
_cell.angle_gamma   90.00
#
_symmetry.space_group_name_H-M   'P 1'
#
loop_
_entity.id
_entity.type
_entity.pdbx_description
1 polymer ?
#
loop_
_entity_poly.entity_id
_entity_poly.type
_entity_poly.pdbx_seq_one_letter_code
_entity_poly.pdbx_strand_id
1 'polypeptide(L)' 'MSTLSTHVLDTSRGRPAAGMKIDLYWCDRSALLKSVTTNSDGRTDGPLLSG' A
#
# COMPACT_ATOMS: atom_id res chain seq x y z
N MET A 1 4.68 -16.75 -10.27
CA MET A 1 3.57 -15.99 -9.66
C MET A 1 4.09 -14.59 -9.37
N SER A 2 3.46 -13.56 -9.93
CA SER A 2 3.88 -12.16 -9.77
C SER A 2 3.07 -11.48 -8.67
N THR A 3 3.65 -10.49 -8.01
CA THR A 3 2.99 -9.74 -6.93
C THR A 3 3.25 -8.24 -7.06
N LEU A 4 2.30 -7.44 -6.57
CA LEU A 4 2.45 -6.00 -6.39
C LEU A 4 2.53 -5.70 -4.89
N SER A 5 3.55 -4.95 -4.47
CA SER A 5 3.73 -4.51 -3.08
C SER A 5 4.10 -3.02 -3.03
N THR A 6 4.02 -2.42 -1.84
CA THR A 6 4.40 -1.03 -1.61
C THR A 6 5.09 -0.87 -0.26
N HIS A 7 5.93 0.14 -0.14
CA HIS A 7 6.57 0.58 1.10
C HIS A 7 6.58 2.10 1.11
N VAL A 8 6.07 2.70 2.18
CA VAL A 8 5.89 4.14 2.30
C VAL A 8 6.72 4.69 3.45
N LEU A 9 7.52 5.71 3.16
CA LEU A 9 8.36 6.42 4.12
C LEU A 9 7.82 7.84 4.36
N ASP A 10 7.71 8.24 5.62
CA ASP A 10 7.52 9.64 6.02
C ASP A 10 8.89 10.33 6.09
N THR A 11 9.25 11.05 5.04
CA THR A 11 10.54 11.76 4.94
C THR A 11 10.65 12.95 5.88
N SER A 12 9.53 13.52 6.36
CA SER A 12 9.55 14.62 7.33
C SER A 12 10.02 14.16 8.72
N ARG A 13 9.86 12.86 9.00
CA ARG A 13 10.22 12.24 10.29
C ARG A 13 11.29 11.15 10.17
N GLY A 14 11.73 10.84 8.95
CA GLY A 14 12.75 9.82 8.68
C GLY A 14 12.36 8.41 9.13
N ARG A 15 11.07 8.05 9.08
CA ARG A 15 10.56 6.75 9.56
C ARG A 15 9.41 6.22 8.70
N PRO A 16 9.09 4.92 8.76
CA PRO A 16 7.99 4.36 7.98
C PRO A 16 6.65 5.06 8.27
N ALA A 17 5.85 5.24 7.24
CA ALA A 17 4.54 5.88 7.34
C ALA A 17 3.49 4.87 7.81
N ALA A 18 3.49 4.54 9.11
CA ALA A 18 2.53 3.62 9.71
C ALA A 18 1.11 4.21 9.78
N GLY A 19 0.09 3.38 9.59
CA GLY A 19 -1.32 3.81 9.69
C GLY A 19 -1.85 4.59 8.47
N MET A 20 -1.10 4.64 7.37
CA MET A 20 -1.50 5.33 6.15
C MET A 20 -2.50 4.48 5.35
N LYS A 21 -3.64 5.06 5.00
CA LYS A 21 -4.62 4.43 4.10
C LYS A 21 -4.12 4.47 2.66
N ILE A 22 -4.21 3.35 1.96
CA ILE A 22 -3.89 3.20 0.54
C ILE A 22 -5.06 2.52 -0.16
N ASP A 23 -5.54 3.14 -1.24
CA ASP A 23 -6.58 2.61 -2.11
C ASP A 23 -5.98 2.25 -3.48
N LEU A 24 -6.02 0.97 -3.84
CA LEU A 24 -5.61 0.46 -5.15
C LEU A 24 -6.82 0.45 -6.09
N TYR A 25 -6.70 1.12 -7.23
CA TYR A 25 -7.74 1.15 -8.26
C TYR A 25 -7.29 0.49 -9.56
N TRP A 26 -8.26 -0.05 -10.29
CA TRP A 26 -8.11 -0.33 -11.72
C TRP A 26 -8.22 0.97 -12.51
N CYS A 27 -7.42 1.08 -13.58
CA CYS A 27 -7.39 2.13 -14.61
C CYS A 27 -8.31 3.35 -14.40
N ASP A 28 -7.72 4.53 -14.23
CA ASP A 28 -8.42 5.82 -14.06
C ASP A 28 -9.51 5.81 -12.98
N ARG A 29 -9.29 5.03 -11.91
CA ARG A 29 -10.23 4.88 -10.77
C ARG A 29 -11.59 4.31 -11.17
N SER A 30 -11.65 3.56 -12.27
CA SER A 30 -12.87 2.88 -12.73
C SER A 30 -13.39 1.84 -11.75
N ALA A 31 -12.52 1.19 -10.96
CA ALA A 31 -12.92 0.27 -9.89
C ALA A 31 -11.92 0.28 -8.73
N LEU A 32 -12.41 0.28 -7.49
CA LEU A 32 -11.58 0.06 -6.29
C LEU A 32 -11.30 -1.44 -6.16
N LEU A 33 -10.02 -1.82 -6.21
CA LEU A 33 -9.58 -3.22 -6.09
C LEU A 33 -9.27 -3.61 -4.65
N LYS A 34 -8.65 -2.71 -3.88
CA LYS A 34 -8.26 -2.99 -2.48
C LYS A 34 -8.09 -1.69 -1.69
N SER A 35 -8.52 -1.70 -0.43
CA SER A 35 -8.22 -0.66 0.56
C SER A 35 -7.43 -1.30 1.68
N VAL A 36 -6.28 -0.74 2.02
CA VAL A 36 -5.39 -1.25 3.08
C VAL A 36 -4.85 -0.11 3.93
N THR A 37 -4.35 -0.47 5.10
CA THR A 37 -3.61 0.43 5.97
C THR A 37 -2.19 -0.11 6.13
N THR A 38 -1.19 0.77 6.08
CA THR A 38 0.20 0.36 6.31
C THR A 38 0.43 -0.06 7.77
N ASN A 39 1.23 -1.11 7.96
CA ASN A 39 1.69 -1.58 9.25
C ASN A 39 2.83 -0.70 9.81
N SER A 40 3.41 -1.10 10.94
CA SER A 40 4.47 -0.35 11.62
C SER A 40 5.75 -0.18 10.80
N ASP A 41 5.97 -1.01 9.78
CA ASP A 41 7.09 -0.91 8.83
C ASP A 41 6.70 -0.12 7.56
N GLY A 42 5.56 0.56 7.54
CA GLY A 42 5.11 1.35 6.38
C GLY A 42 4.78 0.50 5.15
N ARG A 43 4.61 -0.82 5.33
CA ARG A 43 4.25 -1.80 4.31
C ARG A 43 2.83 -2.30 4.54
N THR A 44 2.35 -3.17 3.67
CA THR A 44 1.11 -3.92 3.86
C THR A 44 1.43 -5.34 4.34
N ASP A 45 0.57 -5.95 5.17
CA ASP A 45 0.83 -7.29 5.74
C ASP A 45 0.89 -8.41 4.70
N GLY A 46 0.37 -8.15 3.49
CA GLY A 46 0.52 -8.99 2.32
C GLY A 46 0.59 -8.16 1.05
N PRO A 47 0.75 -8.80 -0.12
CA PRO A 47 0.77 -8.08 -1.40
C PRO A 47 -0.55 -7.32 -1.64
N LEU A 48 -0.44 -6.19 -2.34
CA LEU A 48 -1.58 -5.44 -2.83
C LEU A 48 -2.35 -6.25 -3.89
N LEU A 49 -1.64 -7.01 -4.73
CA LEU A 49 -2.19 -7.90 -5.74
C LEU A 49 -1.27 -9.11 -5.94
N SER A 50 -1.85 -10.28 -6.21
CA SER A 50 -1.14 -11.52 -6.55
C SER A 50 -1.74 -12.13 -7.82
N GLY A 51 -0.91 -12.69 -8.71
CA GLY A 51 -1.32 -13.31 -9.97
C GLY A 51 -0.40 -14.43 -10.44
#